data_AF-A0A6J6QJQ3-F1
#
_entry.id   AF-A0A6J6QJQ3-F1
#
_cell.length_a   1.000
_cell.length_b   1.000
_cell.length_c   1.000
_cell.angle_alpha   90.00
_cell.angle_beta   90.00
_cell.angle_gamma   90.00
#
_symmetry.space_group_name_H-M   'P 1'
#
loop_
_entity.id
_entity.type
_entity.pdbx_description
1 polymer ?
#
loop_
_entity_poly.entity_id
_entity_poly.type
_entity_poly.pdbx_seq_one_letter_code
_entity_poly.pdbx_strand_id
1 'polypeptide(L)'
;MSESNHDWMFVERPSAATRVEALKYFGVPPSSETELATNINTKRRRWHSRSNGPGGAEIAKLVKDIVRQLEDYLLKGGSFPEGVVAGSQAQQQSRQLPPPNFSSIEQLLELVEALTSRGQYQRAIDTAREGLNKWPESTEVAILFSFAVASAAGTEFQVSNADLNEAIRTSQIVTQNEPTNVTAWWTLSTLLAASGRYEEILLLEAEIVRKLGGIPVPTLLVIARALIRTPDMWRGLEMALRAVESDPTDAGIRLESATIAIEAARKFLPIDSAEKVTDFRKAVSVAAWCAHGVASVEVLVRPFRMWAERCDDKMFTGSHRFRSFVSIITLFIWLPIHNAQANKRLWEIVLNGPSDGQLEFYALSEMKYIQDVHAGIKFMWLENRISWPQKPIGVDLN
;
A
#
# COMPACT_ATOMS: atom_id res chain seq x y z
N MET A 1 13.73 -14.37 -16.63
CA MET A 1 12.66 -13.35 -16.52
C MET A 1 11.59 -13.70 -17.54
N SER A 2 10.48 -14.29 -17.13
CA SER A 2 9.35 -14.58 -18.02
C SER A 2 8.51 -13.30 -18.16
N GLU A 3 8.69 -12.56 -19.26
CA GLU A 3 7.81 -11.43 -19.59
C GLU A 3 6.37 -11.94 -19.74
N SER A 4 5.44 -11.38 -18.96
CA SER A 4 4.04 -11.80 -18.98
C SER A 4 3.41 -11.53 -20.36
N ASN A 5 2.52 -12.43 -20.78
CA ASN A 5 1.84 -12.42 -22.09
C ASN A 5 0.93 -11.20 -22.36
N HIS A 6 0.93 -10.19 -21.48
CA HIS A 6 0.04 -9.01 -21.49
C HIS A 6 0.80 -7.68 -21.71
N ASP A 7 2.11 -7.74 -21.94
CA ASP A 7 2.97 -6.56 -22.09
C ASP A 7 2.76 -5.79 -23.41
N TRP A 8 1.85 -6.25 -24.26
CA TRP A 8 1.52 -5.68 -25.56
C TRP A 8 0.38 -4.65 -25.51
N MET A 9 -0.36 -4.56 -24.40
CA MET A 9 -1.46 -3.58 -24.24
C MET A 9 -1.00 -2.16 -23.90
N PHE A 10 0.32 -1.92 -23.79
CA PHE A 10 0.86 -0.65 -23.29
C PHE A 10 1.83 -0.02 -24.30
N VAL A 11 1.50 1.20 -24.71
CA VAL A 11 2.41 2.08 -25.43
C VAL A 11 3.21 2.85 -24.39
N GLU A 12 4.44 2.42 -24.13
CA GLU A 12 5.41 3.34 -23.52
C GLU A 12 5.56 4.54 -24.47
N ARG A 13 5.47 5.75 -23.94
CA ARG A 13 5.82 6.99 -24.66
C ARG A 13 6.97 7.66 -23.91
N PRO A 14 7.83 8.45 -24.58
CA PRO A 14 8.85 9.23 -23.90
C PRO A 14 8.24 10.12 -22.80
N SER A 15 8.90 10.15 -21.64
CA SER A 15 8.39 10.88 -20.47
C SER A 15 8.58 12.41 -20.57
N ALA A 16 9.52 12.87 -21.40
CA ALA A 16 9.82 14.28 -21.63
C ALA A 16 10.16 14.55 -23.11
N ALA A 17 10.06 15.81 -23.55
CA ALA A 17 10.53 16.27 -24.87
C ALA A 17 12.07 16.41 -24.89
N THR A 18 12.80 15.37 -24.52
CA THR A 18 14.27 15.39 -24.48
C THR A 18 14.86 14.28 -25.33
N ARG A 19 16.02 14.55 -25.92
CA ARG A 19 16.82 13.55 -26.66
C ARG A 19 17.13 12.32 -25.80
N VAL A 20 17.40 12.53 -24.51
CA VAL A 20 17.71 11.46 -23.55
C VAL A 20 16.54 10.50 -23.38
N GLU A 21 15.31 11.01 -23.24
CA GLU A 21 14.12 10.17 -23.10
C GLU A 21 13.73 9.48 -24.41
N ALA A 22 13.97 10.12 -25.55
CA ALA A 22 13.80 9.48 -26.87
C ALA A 22 14.81 8.34 -27.08
N LEU A 23 16.05 8.48 -26.62
CA LEU A 23 17.05 7.40 -26.65
C LEU A 23 16.68 6.26 -25.69
N LYS A 24 16.23 6.60 -24.47
CA LYS A 24 15.76 5.64 -23.47
C LYS A 24 14.57 4.83 -23.97
N TYR A 25 13.68 5.46 -24.74
CA TYR A 25 12.57 4.77 -25.41
C TYR A 25 13.04 3.64 -26.33
N PHE A 26 14.22 3.75 -26.92
CA PHE A 26 14.84 2.69 -27.74
C PHE A 26 15.89 1.86 -26.98
N GLY A 27 15.91 1.92 -25.65
CA GLY A 27 16.81 1.11 -24.81
C GLY A 27 18.24 1.62 -24.72
N VAL A 28 18.47 2.91 -24.98
CA VAL A 28 19.78 3.57 -24.89
C VAL A 28 19.76 4.55 -23.71
N PRO A 29 20.41 4.28 -22.56
CA PRO A 29 21.19 3.07 -22.16
C PRO A 29 20.31 1.88 -21.70
N PRO A 30 20.82 0.62 -21.66
CA PRO A 30 22.24 0.21 -21.65
C PRO A 30 22.91 0.01 -23.03
N SER A 31 22.15 -0.02 -24.14
CA SER A 31 22.75 -0.08 -25.49
C SER A 31 23.51 1.20 -25.82
N SER A 32 24.50 1.11 -26.72
CA SER A 32 25.20 2.28 -27.24
C SER A 32 24.36 3.02 -28.29
N GLU A 33 24.59 4.33 -28.47
CA GLU A 33 23.91 5.12 -29.51
C GLU A 33 24.16 4.56 -30.94
N THR A 34 25.25 3.82 -31.15
CA THR A 34 25.54 3.16 -32.44
C THR A 34 24.55 2.03 -32.78
N GLU A 35 23.86 1.48 -31.79
CA GLU A 35 22.86 0.41 -31.96
C GLU A 35 21.43 0.95 -32.16
N LEU A 36 21.24 2.27 -32.12
CA LEU A 36 19.93 2.91 -32.17
C LEU A 36 19.08 2.48 -33.37
N ALA A 37 19.66 2.43 -34.56
CA ALA A 37 18.95 2.00 -35.78
C ALA A 37 18.48 0.54 -35.71
N THR A 38 19.27 -0.33 -35.07
CA THR A 38 18.92 -1.73 -34.82
C THR A 38 17.78 -1.81 -33.80
N ASN A 39 17.84 -1.04 -32.72
CA ASN A 39 16.81 -1.02 -31.68
C ASN A 39 15.47 -0.48 -32.18
N ILE A 40 15.48 0.57 -33.01
CA ILE A 40 14.30 1.09 -33.70
C ILE A 40 13.63 -0.01 -34.54
N ASN A 41 14.41 -0.74 -35.34
CA ASN A 41 13.89 -1.81 -36.19
C ASN A 41 13.37 -3.01 -35.38
N THR A 42 14.05 -3.39 -34.31
CA THR A 42 13.60 -4.45 -33.38
C THR A 42 12.27 -4.08 -32.75
N LYS A 43 12.13 -2.83 -32.27
CA LYS A 43 10.87 -2.33 -31.70
C LYS A 43 9.75 -2.32 -32.75
N ARG A 44 10.04 -1.86 -33.97
CA ARG A 44 9.08 -1.87 -35.09
C ARG A 44 8.60 -3.29 -35.44
N ARG A 45 9.52 -4.27 -35.52
CA ARG A 45 9.21 -5.68 -35.78
C ARG A 45 8.39 -6.30 -34.64
N ARG A 46 8.74 -6.03 -33.38
CA ARG A 46 8.00 -6.46 -32.18
C ARG A 46 6.55 -5.97 -32.22
N TRP A 47 6.32 -4.73 -32.62
CA TRP A 47 4.96 -4.18 -32.75
C TRP A 47 4.24 -4.64 -34.02
N HIS A 48 4.97 -5.02 -35.06
CA HIS A 48 4.37 -5.63 -36.24
C HIS A 48 3.78 -7.02 -35.95
N SER A 49 4.50 -7.88 -35.23
CA SER A 49 3.99 -9.22 -34.85
C SER A 49 2.81 -9.15 -33.89
N ARG A 50 2.74 -8.10 -33.06
CA ARG A 50 1.67 -7.88 -32.06
C ARG A 50 0.40 -7.24 -32.63
N SER A 51 0.37 -6.85 -33.90
CA SER A 51 -0.82 -6.26 -34.54
C SER A 51 -1.99 -7.24 -34.74
N ASN A 52 -1.76 -8.55 -34.55
CA ASN A 52 -2.75 -9.60 -34.79
C ASN A 52 -3.60 -9.98 -33.55
N GLY A 53 -3.39 -9.35 -32.38
CA GLY A 53 -4.17 -9.60 -31.16
C GLY A 53 -5.40 -8.70 -31.01
N PRO A 54 -6.35 -8.99 -30.10
CA PRO A 54 -7.54 -8.16 -29.83
C PRO A 54 -7.12 -6.74 -29.41
N GLY A 55 -7.56 -5.70 -30.15
CA GLY A 55 -7.13 -4.31 -29.93
C GLY A 55 -5.67 -4.00 -30.31
N GLY A 56 -4.88 -5.00 -30.72
CA GLY A 56 -3.45 -4.88 -31.02
C GLY A 56 -3.14 -4.11 -32.30
N ALA A 57 -4.03 -4.10 -33.30
CA ALA A 57 -3.82 -3.42 -34.57
C ALA A 57 -3.73 -1.89 -34.42
N GLU A 58 -4.60 -1.30 -33.61
CA GLU A 58 -4.66 0.16 -33.38
C GLU A 58 -3.51 0.63 -32.50
N ILE A 59 -3.19 -0.13 -31.45
CA ILE A 59 -2.04 0.11 -30.57
C ILE A 59 -0.74 0.00 -31.37
N ALA A 60 -0.61 -1.04 -32.21
CA ALA A 60 0.55 -1.20 -33.07
C ALA A 60 0.70 -0.06 -34.08
N LYS A 61 -0.40 0.47 -34.62
CA LYS A 61 -0.37 1.64 -35.50
C LYS A 61 0.16 2.87 -34.75
N LEU A 62 -0.38 3.15 -33.57
CA LEU A 62 0.02 4.28 -32.74
C LEU A 62 1.50 4.21 -32.33
N VAL A 63 1.99 3.03 -31.94
CA VAL A 63 3.41 2.84 -31.61
C VAL A 63 4.30 2.99 -32.83
N LYS A 64 3.90 2.44 -33.98
CA LYS A 64 4.65 2.60 -35.24
C LYS A 64 4.75 4.07 -35.63
N ASP A 65 3.70 4.85 -35.42
CA ASP A 65 3.71 6.31 -35.66
C ASP A 65 4.67 7.04 -34.72
N ILE A 66 4.67 6.71 -33.43
CA ILE A 66 5.63 7.28 -32.46
C ILE A 66 7.07 6.90 -32.80
N VAL A 67 7.31 5.62 -33.14
CA VAL A 67 8.63 5.13 -33.55
C VAL A 67 9.12 5.91 -34.77
N ARG A 68 8.27 6.13 -35.77
CA ARG A 68 8.60 6.93 -36.96
C ARG A 68 8.95 8.38 -36.61
N GLN A 69 8.15 9.04 -35.77
CA GLN A 69 8.37 10.44 -35.39
C GLN A 69 9.67 10.62 -34.57
N LEU A 70 9.96 9.69 -33.66
CA LEU A 70 11.19 9.73 -32.87
C LEU A 70 12.43 9.35 -33.69
N GLU A 71 12.30 8.44 -34.66
CA GLU A 71 13.36 8.12 -35.62
C GLU A 71 13.72 9.34 -36.48
N ASP A 72 12.72 10.07 -36.99
CA ASP A 72 12.93 11.30 -37.74
C ASP A 72 13.63 12.38 -36.88
N TYR A 73 13.24 12.52 -35.61
CA TYR A 73 13.90 13.41 -34.65
C TYR A 73 15.36 13.01 -34.38
N LEU A 74 15.60 11.74 -34.04
CA LEU A 74 16.91 11.26 -33.58
C LEU A 74 17.95 11.08 -34.69
N LEU A 75 17.52 10.66 -35.89
CA LEU A 75 18.43 10.32 -36.99
C LEU A 75 18.49 11.38 -38.09
N LYS A 76 17.39 12.13 -38.32
CA LYS A 76 17.30 13.10 -39.43
C LYS A 76 17.36 14.55 -38.98
N GLY A 77 17.53 14.81 -37.68
CA GLY A 77 17.68 16.16 -37.12
C GLY A 77 16.39 16.99 -37.15
N GLY A 78 15.23 16.34 -37.16
CA GLY A 78 13.93 17.03 -37.08
C GLY A 78 13.69 17.71 -35.73
N SER A 79 12.58 18.43 -35.59
CA SER A 79 12.10 18.92 -34.29
C SER A 79 11.47 17.79 -33.48
N PHE A 80 11.45 17.92 -32.15
CA PHE A 80 10.78 16.95 -31.29
C PHE A 80 9.27 17.00 -31.56
N PRO A 81 8.62 15.87 -31.85
CA PRO A 81 7.20 15.83 -32.21
C PRO A 81 6.30 16.28 -31.05
N GLU A 82 5.47 17.31 -31.30
CA GLU A 82 4.44 17.75 -30.36
C GLU A 82 3.38 16.64 -30.16
N GLY A 83 3.15 16.21 -28.91
CA GLY A 83 2.18 15.17 -28.56
C GLY A 83 2.76 13.79 -28.23
N VAL A 84 4.08 13.60 -28.35
CA VAL A 84 4.77 12.35 -27.98
C VAL A 84 5.15 12.28 -26.50
N VAL A 85 5.14 13.42 -25.79
CA VAL A 85 5.51 13.54 -24.36
C VAL A 85 4.35 13.21 -23.43
N ALA A 86 4.64 12.53 -22.32
CA ALA A 86 3.77 12.47 -21.14
C ALA A 86 3.75 13.84 -20.39
N GLY A 87 3.01 14.83 -20.90
CA GLY A 87 2.63 16.01 -20.13
C GLY A 87 2.05 17.23 -20.88
N SER A 88 1.90 17.21 -22.21
CA SER A 88 1.41 18.40 -22.94
C SER A 88 -0.10 18.63 -22.77
N GLN A 89 -0.58 19.87 -22.74
CA GLN A 89 -2.02 20.22 -22.61
C GLN A 89 -2.91 19.58 -23.69
N ALA A 90 -2.34 19.26 -24.86
CA ALA A 90 -2.99 18.44 -25.88
C ALA A 90 -3.38 17.03 -25.37
N GLN A 91 -2.70 16.48 -24.37
CA GLN A 91 -3.01 15.19 -23.75
C GLN A 91 -4.28 15.17 -22.90
N GLN A 92 -4.88 16.29 -22.52
CA GLN A 92 -6.22 16.23 -21.92
C GLN A 92 -7.29 15.94 -22.98
N GLN A 93 -7.07 16.32 -24.25
CA GLN A 93 -7.99 16.04 -25.36
C GLN A 93 -7.62 14.79 -26.16
N SER A 94 -6.34 14.39 -26.23
CA SER A 94 -5.88 13.13 -26.86
C SER A 94 -5.99 11.90 -25.92
N ARG A 95 -6.79 12.01 -24.86
CA ARG A 95 -6.98 11.03 -23.77
C ARG A 95 -7.72 9.76 -24.18
N GLN A 96 -8.26 9.68 -25.38
CA GLN A 96 -8.92 8.47 -25.84
C GLN A 96 -7.88 7.52 -26.43
N LEU A 97 -7.28 6.68 -25.56
CA LEU A 97 -7.07 5.30 -25.99
C LEU A 97 -8.41 4.79 -26.52
N PRO A 98 -8.44 3.99 -27.61
CA PRO A 98 -9.69 3.49 -28.14
C PRO A 98 -10.51 2.88 -27.00
N PRO A 99 -11.84 3.08 -27.02
CA PRO A 99 -12.71 2.56 -25.96
C PRO A 99 -12.36 1.09 -25.73
N PRO A 100 -12.21 0.67 -24.47
CA PRO A 100 -11.83 -0.69 -24.13
C PRO A 100 -12.73 -1.67 -24.89
N ASN A 101 -12.15 -2.39 -25.84
CA ASN A 101 -12.91 -3.28 -26.70
C ASN A 101 -12.97 -4.66 -26.04
N PHE A 102 -14.01 -4.88 -25.23
CA PHE A 102 -14.34 -6.18 -24.64
C PHE A 102 -15.68 -6.68 -25.17
N SER A 103 -15.72 -7.95 -25.55
CA SER A 103 -16.89 -8.62 -26.10
C SER A 103 -17.65 -9.46 -25.07
N SER A 104 -16.98 -9.89 -24.00
CA SER A 104 -17.55 -10.69 -22.90
C SER A 104 -17.20 -10.14 -21.52
N ILE A 105 -17.85 -10.67 -20.47
CA ILE A 105 -17.59 -10.30 -19.06
C ILE A 105 -16.20 -10.75 -18.64
N GLU A 106 -15.73 -11.92 -19.10
CA GLU A 106 -14.40 -12.44 -18.78
C GLU A 106 -13.30 -11.51 -19.32
N GLN A 107 -13.45 -11.02 -20.56
CA GLN A 107 -12.51 -10.05 -21.13
C GLN A 107 -12.52 -8.73 -20.38
N LEU A 108 -13.68 -8.30 -19.89
CA LEU A 108 -13.81 -7.10 -19.06
C LEU A 108 -13.05 -7.28 -17.74
N LEU A 109 -13.23 -8.43 -17.07
CA LEU A 109 -12.56 -8.77 -15.82
C LEU A 109 -11.03 -8.78 -15.98
N GLU A 110 -10.52 -9.52 -16.96
CA GLU A 110 -9.08 -9.58 -17.26
C GLU A 110 -8.48 -8.20 -17.52
N LEU A 111 -9.22 -7.35 -18.25
CA LEU A 111 -8.76 -6.01 -18.57
C LEU A 111 -8.73 -5.10 -17.34
N VAL A 112 -9.78 -5.12 -16.51
CA VAL A 112 -9.85 -4.30 -15.29
C VAL A 112 -8.78 -4.73 -14.27
N GLU A 113 -8.53 -6.03 -14.11
CA GLU A 113 -7.46 -6.55 -13.25
C GLU A 113 -6.07 -6.14 -13.76
N ALA A 114 -5.84 -6.25 -15.07
CA ALA A 114 -4.58 -5.84 -15.69
C ALA A 114 -4.32 -4.33 -15.54
N LEU A 115 -5.36 -3.49 -15.60
CA LEU A 115 -5.26 -2.05 -15.38
C LEU A 115 -4.98 -1.73 -13.91
N THR A 116 -5.69 -2.38 -13.00
CA THR A 116 -5.57 -2.17 -11.55
C THR A 116 -4.18 -2.58 -11.02
N SER A 117 -3.68 -3.75 -11.43
CA SER A 117 -2.36 -4.26 -11.04
C SER A 117 -1.19 -3.39 -11.50
N ARG A 118 -1.40 -2.56 -12.54
CA ARG A 118 -0.41 -1.60 -13.06
C ARG A 118 -0.62 -0.17 -12.58
N GLY A 119 -1.55 0.05 -11.63
CA GLY A 119 -1.86 1.36 -11.07
C GLY A 119 -2.60 2.32 -12.01
N GLN A 120 -3.19 1.83 -13.11
CA GLN A 120 -3.96 2.63 -14.06
C GLN A 120 -5.42 2.79 -13.60
N TYR A 121 -5.59 3.31 -12.39
CA TYR A 121 -6.87 3.30 -11.67
C TYR A 121 -8.00 4.02 -12.39
N GLN A 122 -7.77 5.23 -12.93
CA GLN A 122 -8.82 5.95 -13.67
C GLN A 122 -9.34 5.12 -14.85
N ARG A 123 -8.44 4.49 -15.60
CA ARG A 123 -8.83 3.69 -16.76
C ARG A 123 -9.53 2.40 -16.36
N ALA A 124 -9.12 1.78 -15.26
CA ALA A 124 -9.81 0.62 -14.69
C ALA A 124 -11.27 0.99 -14.34
N ILE A 125 -11.47 2.14 -13.68
CA ILE A 125 -12.80 2.66 -13.31
C ILE A 125 -13.64 2.95 -14.56
N ASP A 126 -13.08 3.68 -15.54
CA ASP A 126 -13.80 4.03 -16.78
C ASP A 126 -14.19 2.75 -17.56
N THR A 127 -13.27 1.78 -17.65
CA THR A 127 -13.51 0.49 -18.33
C THR A 127 -14.59 -0.33 -17.63
N ALA A 128 -14.53 -0.43 -16.31
CA ALA A 128 -15.52 -1.17 -15.54
C ALA A 128 -16.91 -0.50 -15.60
N ARG A 129 -16.96 0.84 -15.66
CA ARG A 129 -18.19 1.62 -15.87
C ARG A 129 -18.79 1.38 -17.25
N GLU A 130 -17.98 1.33 -18.30
CA GLU A 130 -18.46 0.93 -19.63
C GLU A 130 -19.03 -0.49 -19.62
N GLY A 131 -18.38 -1.41 -18.89
CA GLY A 131 -18.90 -2.74 -18.63
C GLY A 131 -20.28 -2.72 -17.97
N LEU A 132 -20.43 -1.93 -16.91
CA LEU A 132 -21.69 -1.79 -16.18
C LEU A 132 -22.81 -1.22 -17.07
N ASN A 133 -22.50 -0.26 -17.94
CA ASN A 133 -23.47 0.25 -18.91
C ASN A 133 -23.90 -0.81 -19.94
N LYS A 134 -22.99 -1.71 -20.32
CA LYS A 134 -23.26 -2.78 -21.29
C LYS A 134 -24.05 -3.95 -20.67
N TRP A 135 -23.80 -4.25 -19.40
CA TRP A 135 -24.46 -5.33 -18.64
C TRP A 135 -25.01 -4.83 -17.30
N PRO A 136 -26.04 -3.96 -17.30
CA PRO A 136 -26.53 -3.29 -16.09
C PRO A 136 -27.11 -4.25 -15.04
N GLU A 137 -27.63 -5.40 -15.48
CA GLU A 137 -28.23 -6.41 -14.61
C GLU A 137 -27.21 -7.42 -14.04
N SER A 138 -25.93 -7.33 -14.45
CA SER A 138 -24.90 -8.27 -13.98
C SER A 138 -24.33 -7.80 -12.64
N THR A 139 -24.60 -8.56 -11.58
CA THR A 139 -24.02 -8.38 -10.24
C THR A 139 -22.50 -8.52 -10.26
N GLU A 140 -21.95 -9.42 -11.07
CA GLU A 140 -20.51 -9.59 -11.27
C GLU A 140 -19.85 -8.32 -11.83
N VAL A 141 -20.44 -7.72 -12.87
CA VAL A 141 -19.94 -6.48 -13.47
C VAL A 141 -20.11 -5.29 -12.52
N ALA A 142 -21.23 -5.25 -11.78
CA ALA A 142 -21.47 -4.26 -10.73
C ALA A 142 -20.41 -4.31 -9.62
N ILE A 143 -19.99 -5.51 -9.21
CA ILE A 143 -18.89 -5.69 -8.27
C ILE A 143 -17.55 -5.35 -8.89
N LEU A 144 -17.31 -5.69 -10.16
CA LEU A 144 -16.05 -5.34 -10.83
C LEU A 144 -15.83 -3.82 -10.89
N PHE A 145 -16.88 -3.04 -11.20
CA PHE A 145 -16.83 -1.58 -11.11
C PHE A 145 -16.49 -1.11 -9.70
N SER A 146 -17.20 -1.64 -8.71
CA SER A 146 -16.99 -1.24 -7.32
C SER A 146 -15.59 -1.62 -6.82
N PHE A 147 -15.06 -2.76 -7.26
CA PHE A 147 -13.72 -3.25 -6.97
C PHE A 147 -12.63 -2.36 -7.58
N ALA A 148 -12.81 -1.90 -8.82
CA ALA A 148 -11.88 -0.97 -9.46
C ALA A 148 -11.77 0.34 -8.67
N VAL A 149 -12.92 0.87 -8.22
CA VAL A 149 -12.97 2.08 -7.38
C VAL A 149 -12.34 1.83 -6.00
N ALA A 150 -12.63 0.69 -5.36
CA ALA A 150 -12.06 0.33 -4.06
C ALA A 150 -10.53 0.16 -4.12
N SER A 151 -10.04 -0.48 -5.18
CA SER A 151 -8.60 -0.66 -5.42
C SER A 151 -7.89 0.66 -5.62
N ALA A 152 -8.51 1.61 -6.32
CA ALA A 152 -8.00 2.96 -6.49
C ALA A 152 -7.97 3.72 -5.15
N ALA A 153 -9.06 3.64 -4.38
CA ALA A 153 -9.22 4.33 -3.10
C ALA A 153 -8.26 3.81 -2.01
N GLY A 154 -7.76 2.58 -2.15
CA GLY A 154 -6.72 2.01 -1.30
C GLY A 154 -5.29 2.53 -1.56
N THR A 155 -5.11 3.46 -2.50
CA THR A 155 -3.80 4.02 -2.88
C THR A 155 -3.75 5.54 -2.71
N GLU A 156 -2.65 6.16 -3.15
CA GLU A 156 -2.53 7.62 -3.24
C GLU A 156 -3.38 8.25 -4.37
N PHE A 157 -4.03 7.43 -5.19
CA PHE A 157 -4.88 7.89 -6.28
C PHE A 157 -6.14 8.58 -5.75
N GLN A 158 -6.39 9.81 -6.22
CA GLN A 158 -7.58 10.57 -5.83
C GLN A 158 -8.81 10.11 -6.63
N VAL A 159 -9.66 9.30 -5.99
CA VAL A 159 -10.97 8.89 -6.51
C VAL A 159 -11.97 10.04 -6.38
N SER A 160 -12.84 10.22 -7.38
CA SER A 160 -13.89 11.23 -7.29
C SER A 160 -15.00 10.81 -6.31
N ASN A 161 -15.59 11.78 -5.59
CA ASN A 161 -16.72 11.50 -4.70
C ASN A 161 -17.93 10.90 -5.44
N ALA A 162 -18.08 11.20 -6.73
CA ALA A 162 -19.15 10.63 -7.54
C ALA A 162 -18.94 9.13 -7.78
N ASP A 163 -17.73 8.74 -8.21
CA ASP A 163 -17.35 7.33 -8.39
C ASP A 163 -17.47 6.55 -7.08
N LEU A 164 -16.98 7.15 -5.98
CA LEU A 164 -17.00 6.53 -4.66
C LEU A 164 -18.43 6.26 -4.17
N ASN A 165 -19.33 7.27 -4.26
CA ASN A 165 -20.72 7.11 -3.86
C ASN A 165 -21.50 6.15 -4.76
N GLU A 166 -21.18 6.11 -6.05
CA GLU A 166 -21.78 5.16 -6.98
C GLU A 166 -21.35 3.73 -6.65
N ALA A 167 -20.05 3.49 -6.47
CA ALA A 167 -19.52 2.18 -6.09
C ALA A 167 -20.09 1.67 -4.75
N ILE A 168 -20.27 2.56 -3.76
CA ILE A 168 -20.92 2.22 -2.49
C ILE A 168 -22.35 1.73 -2.72
N ARG A 169 -23.16 2.50 -3.48
CA ARG A 169 -24.55 2.13 -3.78
C ARG A 169 -24.62 0.81 -4.56
N THR A 170 -23.76 0.65 -5.56
CA THR A 170 -23.68 -0.58 -6.36
C THR A 170 -23.34 -1.79 -5.49
N SER A 171 -22.36 -1.68 -4.59
CA SER A 171 -21.99 -2.75 -3.66
C SER A 171 -23.09 -3.05 -2.64
N GLN A 172 -23.81 -2.04 -2.16
CA GLN A 172 -24.98 -2.22 -1.27
C GLN A 172 -26.09 -3.02 -1.95
N ILE A 173 -26.39 -2.73 -3.22
CA ILE A 173 -27.39 -3.49 -3.99
C ILE A 173 -26.94 -4.96 -4.13
N VAL A 174 -25.68 -5.20 -4.47
CA VAL A 174 -25.18 -6.57 -4.65
C VAL A 174 -25.18 -7.34 -3.32
N THR A 175 -24.73 -6.76 -2.21
CA THR A 175 -24.76 -7.41 -0.89
C THR A 175 -26.18 -7.71 -0.38
N GLN A 176 -27.17 -6.94 -0.83
CA GLN A 176 -28.58 -7.23 -0.57
C GLN A 176 -29.10 -8.40 -1.40
N ASN A 177 -28.80 -8.44 -2.70
CA ASN A 177 -29.28 -9.44 -3.65
C ASN A 177 -28.52 -10.78 -3.57
N GLU A 178 -27.22 -10.72 -3.31
CA GLU A 178 -26.31 -11.86 -3.18
C GLU A 178 -25.55 -11.83 -1.85
N PRO A 179 -26.23 -12.10 -0.72
CA PRO A 179 -25.61 -12.04 0.60
C PRO A 179 -24.37 -12.92 0.76
N THR A 180 -24.26 -14.01 0.00
CA THR A 180 -23.13 -14.95 0.04
C THR A 180 -21.89 -14.45 -0.72
N ASN A 181 -21.98 -13.33 -1.44
CA ASN A 181 -20.88 -12.77 -2.21
C ASN A 181 -19.89 -12.05 -1.28
N VAL A 182 -18.87 -12.77 -0.82
CA VAL A 182 -17.84 -12.26 0.11
C VAL A 182 -17.08 -11.07 -0.48
N THR A 183 -16.79 -11.08 -1.78
CA THR A 183 -16.11 -9.98 -2.47
C THR A 183 -16.92 -8.69 -2.37
N ALA A 184 -18.25 -8.76 -2.53
CA ALA A 184 -19.13 -7.61 -2.40
C ALA A 184 -19.06 -6.95 -1.01
N TRP A 185 -19.02 -7.75 0.06
CA TRP A 185 -18.88 -7.23 1.44
C TRP A 185 -17.51 -6.61 1.69
N TRP A 186 -16.45 -7.24 1.20
CA TRP A 186 -15.10 -6.70 1.29
C TRP A 186 -14.98 -5.37 0.52
N THR A 187 -15.51 -5.31 -0.69
CA THR A 187 -15.52 -4.10 -1.53
C THR A 187 -16.31 -2.98 -0.86
N LEU A 188 -17.53 -3.26 -0.37
CA LEU A 188 -18.34 -2.26 0.34
C LEU A 188 -17.61 -1.72 1.58
N SER A 189 -17.05 -2.60 2.40
CA SER A 189 -16.29 -2.21 3.60
C SER A 189 -15.10 -1.32 3.25
N THR A 190 -14.39 -1.64 2.16
CA THR A 190 -13.22 -0.87 1.70
C THR A 190 -13.63 0.53 1.24
N LEU A 191 -14.73 0.63 0.49
CA LEU A 191 -15.26 1.92 0.01
C LEU A 191 -15.77 2.80 1.16
N LEU A 192 -16.44 2.22 2.16
CA LEU A 192 -16.87 2.94 3.36
C LEU A 192 -15.67 3.42 4.19
N ALA A 193 -14.63 2.59 4.33
CA ALA A 193 -13.41 2.94 5.05
C ALA A 193 -12.66 4.09 4.36
N ALA A 194 -12.55 4.04 3.02
CA ALA A 194 -11.89 5.06 2.22
C ALA A 194 -12.66 6.39 2.19
N SER A 195 -13.98 6.35 2.27
CA SER A 195 -14.83 7.55 2.37
C SER A 195 -14.93 8.13 3.79
N GLY A 196 -14.30 7.50 4.79
CA GLY A 196 -14.34 7.94 6.18
C GLY A 196 -15.68 7.70 6.88
N ARG A 197 -16.57 6.89 6.30
CA ARG A 197 -17.91 6.59 6.81
C ARG A 197 -17.86 5.48 7.87
N TYR A 198 -17.09 5.71 8.93
CA TYR A 198 -16.79 4.67 9.93
C TYR A 198 -18.02 4.19 10.72
N GLU A 199 -19.01 5.06 10.93
CA GLU A 199 -20.28 4.66 11.58
C GLU A 199 -21.06 3.64 10.73
N GLU A 200 -21.05 3.78 9.40
CA GLU A 200 -21.71 2.83 8.49
C GLU A 200 -21.02 1.45 8.53
N ILE A 201 -19.71 1.40 8.80
CA ILE A 201 -18.97 0.14 8.93
C ILE A 201 -19.42 -0.67 10.15
N LEU A 202 -19.74 -0.01 11.27
CA LEU A 202 -20.26 -0.68 12.47
C LEU A 202 -21.64 -1.31 12.21
N LEU A 203 -22.50 -0.62 11.46
CA LEU A 203 -23.79 -1.17 11.03
C LEU A 203 -23.60 -2.34 10.06
N LEU A 204 -22.64 -2.21 9.16
CA LEU A 204 -22.29 -3.25 8.18
C LEU A 204 -21.82 -4.53 8.85
N GLU A 205 -21.02 -4.43 9.91
CA GLU A 205 -20.55 -5.58 10.70
C GLU A 205 -21.71 -6.45 11.20
N ALA A 206 -22.70 -5.81 11.84
CA ALA A 206 -23.88 -6.50 12.36
C ALA A 206 -24.70 -7.15 11.24
N GLU A 207 -24.81 -6.48 10.09
CA GLU A 207 -25.50 -7.02 8.93
C GLU A 207 -24.79 -8.23 8.33
N ILE A 208 -23.46 -8.18 8.20
CA ILE A 208 -22.63 -9.29 7.72
C ILE A 208 -22.82 -10.51 8.63
N VAL A 209 -22.68 -10.35 9.95
CA VAL A 209 -22.87 -11.45 10.91
C VAL A 209 -24.27 -12.03 10.79
N ARG A 210 -25.31 -11.19 10.66
CA ARG A 210 -26.70 -11.65 10.51
C ARG A 210 -26.93 -12.44 9.22
N LYS A 211 -26.31 -12.03 8.11
CA LYS A 211 -26.53 -12.66 6.78
C LYS A 211 -25.63 -13.86 6.52
N LEU A 212 -24.39 -13.83 7.00
CA LEU A 212 -23.37 -14.86 6.74
C LEU A 212 -23.05 -15.77 7.92
N GLY A 213 -23.51 -15.43 9.14
CA GLY A 213 -23.14 -16.15 10.37
C GLY A 213 -21.72 -15.87 10.86
N GLY A 214 -20.96 -15.04 10.15
CA GLY A 214 -19.59 -14.68 10.49
C GLY A 214 -19.02 -13.65 9.51
N ILE A 215 -18.01 -12.90 9.94
CA ILE A 215 -17.36 -11.90 9.09
C ILE A 215 -16.22 -12.57 8.32
N PRO A 216 -16.19 -12.48 6.98
CA PRO A 216 -15.09 -13.03 6.20
C PRO A 216 -13.75 -12.38 6.55
N VAL A 217 -12.67 -13.16 6.56
CA VAL A 217 -11.33 -12.70 7.02
C VAL A 217 -10.83 -11.43 6.30
N PRO A 218 -10.92 -11.32 4.95
CA PRO A 218 -10.52 -10.08 4.28
C PRO A 218 -11.32 -8.86 4.76
N THR A 219 -12.59 -9.06 5.12
CA THR A 219 -13.47 -8.00 5.60
C THR A 219 -13.15 -7.62 7.04
N LEU A 220 -12.79 -8.59 7.90
CA LEU A 220 -12.29 -8.34 9.26
C LEU A 220 -11.09 -7.38 9.25
N LEU A 221 -10.13 -7.58 8.34
CA LEU A 221 -8.95 -6.72 8.24
C LEU A 221 -9.28 -5.29 7.82
N VAL A 222 -10.25 -5.11 6.91
CA VAL A 222 -10.73 -3.78 6.50
C VAL A 222 -11.43 -3.06 7.65
N ILE A 223 -12.34 -3.76 8.35
CA ILE A 223 -13.04 -3.24 9.52
C ILE A 223 -12.04 -2.90 10.63
N ALA A 224 -11.09 -3.79 10.91
CA ALA A 224 -10.03 -3.57 11.89
C ALA A 224 -9.26 -2.27 11.60
N ARG A 225 -8.79 -2.10 10.37
CA ARG A 225 -8.04 -0.90 9.94
C ARG A 225 -8.89 0.37 10.00
N ALA A 226 -10.19 0.28 9.74
CA ALA A 226 -11.10 1.39 9.88
C ALA A 226 -11.31 1.77 11.36
N LEU A 227 -11.61 0.80 12.22
CA LEU A 227 -11.91 1.03 13.64
C LEU A 227 -10.71 1.57 14.42
N ILE A 228 -9.47 1.17 14.08
CA ILE A 228 -8.30 1.79 14.72
C ILE A 228 -8.23 3.29 14.50
N ARG A 229 -8.91 3.85 13.49
CA ARG A 229 -9.00 5.30 13.20
C ARG A 229 -10.09 6.03 13.99
N THR A 230 -10.87 5.30 14.77
CA THR A 230 -11.98 5.80 15.58
C THR A 230 -11.67 5.64 17.08
N PRO A 231 -12.53 6.15 17.99
CA PRO A 231 -12.43 5.84 19.41
C PRO A 231 -12.52 4.34 19.74
N ASP A 232 -13.12 3.53 18.87
CA ASP A 232 -13.28 2.07 19.04
C ASP A 232 -12.03 1.26 18.64
N MET A 233 -10.84 1.86 18.81
CA MET A 233 -9.58 1.29 18.36
C MET A 233 -9.31 -0.12 18.91
N TRP A 234 -9.68 -0.37 20.17
CA TRP A 234 -9.50 -1.69 20.80
C TRP A 234 -10.33 -2.78 20.14
N ARG A 235 -11.55 -2.46 19.70
CA ARG A 235 -12.38 -3.36 18.89
C ARG A 235 -11.77 -3.57 17.50
N GLY A 236 -11.12 -2.56 16.93
CA GLY A 236 -10.32 -2.74 15.72
C GLY A 236 -9.19 -3.76 15.90
N LEU A 237 -8.48 -3.71 17.02
CA LEU A 237 -7.43 -4.68 17.35
C LEU A 237 -7.98 -6.09 17.61
N GLU A 238 -9.16 -6.19 18.22
CA GLU A 238 -9.90 -7.43 18.36
C GLU A 238 -10.19 -8.09 17.00
N MET A 239 -10.68 -7.31 16.03
CA MET A 239 -10.98 -7.82 14.68
C MET A 239 -9.71 -8.32 13.97
N ALA A 240 -8.58 -7.66 14.16
CA ALA A 240 -7.28 -8.12 13.64
C ALA A 240 -6.83 -9.44 14.30
N LEU A 241 -7.06 -9.62 15.60
CA LEU A 241 -6.80 -10.90 16.28
C LEU A 241 -7.69 -12.01 15.72
N ARG A 242 -8.99 -11.75 15.56
CA ARG A 242 -9.96 -12.71 14.99
C ARG A 242 -9.58 -13.13 13.57
N ALA A 243 -9.03 -12.23 12.76
CA ALA A 243 -8.53 -12.55 11.43
C ALA A 243 -7.40 -13.60 11.49
N VAL A 244 -6.41 -13.41 12.37
CA VAL A 244 -5.32 -14.38 12.59
C VAL A 244 -5.82 -15.68 13.22
N GLU A 245 -6.82 -15.64 14.09
CA GLU A 245 -7.42 -16.87 14.66
C GLU A 245 -8.17 -17.69 13.61
N SER A 246 -8.72 -17.03 12.59
CA SER A 246 -9.44 -17.69 11.50
C SER A 246 -8.51 -18.47 10.56
N ASP A 247 -7.31 -17.94 10.31
CA ASP A 247 -6.23 -18.67 9.63
C ASP A 247 -4.86 -18.37 10.28
N PRO A 248 -4.45 -19.18 11.28
CA PRO A 248 -3.19 -18.97 11.98
C PRO A 248 -1.95 -19.25 11.14
N THR A 249 -2.07 -19.78 9.94
CA THR A 249 -0.92 -20.17 9.10
C THR A 249 -0.64 -19.18 7.98
N ASP A 250 -1.62 -18.35 7.63
CA ASP A 250 -1.49 -17.35 6.57
C ASP A 250 -0.56 -16.21 6.99
N ALA A 251 0.58 -16.12 6.30
CA ALA A 251 1.58 -15.10 6.55
C ALA A 251 1.11 -13.68 6.17
N GLY A 252 0.21 -13.55 5.19
CA GLY A 252 -0.36 -12.28 4.75
C GLY A 252 -1.33 -11.72 5.79
N ILE A 253 -2.24 -12.54 6.32
CA ILE A 253 -3.16 -12.14 7.39
C ILE A 253 -2.39 -11.71 8.64
N ARG A 254 -1.34 -12.46 9.00
CA ARG A 254 -0.44 -12.10 10.11
C ARG A 254 0.29 -10.79 9.89
N LEU A 255 0.82 -10.56 8.69
CA LEU A 255 1.49 -9.32 8.31
C LEU A 255 0.54 -8.12 8.41
N GLU A 256 -0.64 -8.21 7.81
CA GLU A 256 -1.64 -7.14 7.81
C GLU A 256 -2.14 -6.84 9.23
N SER A 257 -2.45 -7.87 10.01
CA SER A 257 -2.93 -7.72 11.39
C SER A 257 -1.86 -7.09 12.29
N ALA A 258 -0.59 -7.51 12.15
CA ALA A 258 0.53 -6.91 12.89
C ALA A 258 0.76 -5.44 12.48
N THR A 259 0.58 -5.12 11.19
CA THR A 259 0.70 -3.75 10.67
C THR A 259 -0.41 -2.85 11.22
N ILE A 260 -1.65 -3.32 11.25
CA ILE A 260 -2.79 -2.62 11.87
C ILE A 260 -2.51 -2.35 13.36
N ALA A 261 -1.98 -3.35 14.08
CA ALA A 261 -1.64 -3.20 15.49
C ALA A 261 -0.49 -2.22 15.73
N ILE A 262 0.51 -2.17 14.84
CA ILE A 262 1.56 -1.14 14.88
C ILE A 262 0.97 0.26 14.60
N GLU A 263 0.09 0.39 13.61
CA GLU A 263 -0.60 1.67 13.30
C GLU A 263 -1.39 2.18 14.51
N ALA A 264 -2.06 1.29 15.25
CA ALA A 264 -2.72 1.60 16.51
C ALA A 264 -1.72 1.99 17.61
N ALA A 265 -0.64 1.23 17.80
CA ALA A 265 0.38 1.52 18.80
C ALA A 265 0.99 2.93 18.62
N ARG A 266 1.22 3.34 17.37
CA ARG A 266 1.75 4.67 17.04
C ARG A 266 0.89 5.83 17.56
N LYS A 267 -0.41 5.62 17.81
CA LYS A 267 -1.32 6.67 18.30
C LYS A 267 -1.07 7.09 19.75
N PHE A 268 -0.40 6.23 20.52
CA PHE A 268 0.00 6.53 21.89
C PHE A 268 1.32 7.30 21.97
N LEU A 269 1.90 7.67 20.82
CA LEU A 269 3.13 8.42 20.70
C LEU A 269 2.83 9.91 20.49
N PRO A 270 3.62 10.83 21.09
CA PRO A 270 4.63 10.56 22.12
C PRO A 270 3.98 10.17 23.45
N ILE A 271 4.69 9.36 24.25
CA ILE A 271 4.24 8.96 25.58
C ILE A 271 4.38 10.14 26.55
N ASP A 272 3.29 10.51 27.20
CA ASP A 272 3.20 11.62 28.14
C ASP A 272 2.50 11.25 29.46
N SER A 273 2.01 10.02 29.58
CA SER A 273 1.23 9.54 30.72
C SER A 273 1.43 8.04 30.94
N ALA A 274 1.22 7.57 32.18
CA ALA A 274 1.30 6.15 32.53
C ALA A 274 0.20 5.30 31.84
N GLU A 275 -0.93 5.91 31.51
CA GLU A 275 -1.99 5.29 30.72
C GLU A 275 -1.50 4.98 29.30
N LYS A 276 -0.91 5.96 28.60
CA LYS A 276 -0.33 5.74 27.26
C LYS A 276 0.80 4.71 27.26
N VAL A 277 1.60 4.62 28.31
CA VAL A 277 2.59 3.52 28.48
C VAL A 277 1.89 2.16 28.45
N THR A 278 0.83 2.03 29.24
CA THR A 278 0.09 0.78 29.37
C THR A 278 -0.58 0.40 28.05
N ASP A 279 -1.20 1.35 27.39
CA ASP A 279 -1.93 1.14 26.14
C ASP A 279 -0.99 0.92 24.96
N PHE A 280 0.14 1.62 24.91
CA PHE A 280 1.19 1.35 23.94
C PHE A 280 1.70 -0.10 24.07
N ARG A 281 2.01 -0.55 25.30
CA ARG A 281 2.45 -1.92 25.57
C ARG A 281 1.41 -2.96 25.12
N LYS A 282 0.13 -2.72 25.42
CA LYS A 282 -0.97 -3.60 24.98
C LYS A 282 -1.03 -3.68 23.44
N ALA A 283 -1.03 -2.56 22.73
CA ALA A 283 -1.09 -2.56 21.27
C ALA A 283 0.13 -3.26 20.64
N VAL A 284 1.33 -3.06 21.19
CA VAL A 284 2.55 -3.78 20.74
C VAL A 284 2.47 -5.28 21.05
N SER A 285 1.85 -5.68 22.16
CA SER A 285 1.65 -7.10 22.47
C SER A 285 0.70 -7.78 21.46
N VAL A 286 -0.35 -7.09 21.02
CA VAL A 286 -1.22 -7.54 19.92
C VAL A 286 -0.41 -7.70 18.63
N ALA A 287 0.38 -6.69 18.26
CA ALA A 287 1.24 -6.76 17.08
C ALA A 287 2.20 -7.95 17.13
N ALA A 288 2.83 -8.19 18.29
CA ALA A 288 3.76 -9.29 18.49
C ALA A 288 3.07 -10.66 18.40
N TRP A 289 1.84 -10.77 18.92
CA TRP A 289 1.04 -11.99 18.81
C TRP A 289 0.62 -12.28 17.36
N CYS A 290 0.16 -11.27 16.62
CA CYS A 290 -0.16 -11.40 15.20
C CYS A 290 1.08 -11.83 14.38
N ALA A 291 2.25 -11.25 14.67
CA ALA A 291 3.49 -11.52 13.96
C ALA A 291 4.12 -12.89 14.26
N HIS A 292 3.73 -13.54 15.36
CA HIS A 292 4.39 -14.74 15.86
C HIS A 292 4.47 -15.85 14.81
N GLY A 293 5.65 -16.44 14.63
CA GLY A 293 5.87 -17.56 13.71
C GLY A 293 6.14 -17.16 12.26
N VAL A 294 6.07 -15.87 11.92
CA VAL A 294 6.43 -15.35 10.59
C VAL A 294 7.63 -14.42 10.72
N ALA A 295 8.82 -14.94 10.38
CA ALA A 295 10.10 -14.25 10.63
C ALA A 295 10.16 -12.81 10.05
N SER A 296 9.65 -12.59 8.84
CA SER A 296 9.60 -11.27 8.21
C SER A 296 8.72 -10.28 8.98
N VAL A 297 7.60 -10.74 9.55
CA VAL A 297 6.68 -9.91 10.34
C VAL A 297 7.23 -9.68 11.75
N GLU A 298 7.88 -10.68 12.35
CA GLU A 298 8.55 -10.49 13.65
C GLU A 298 9.64 -9.41 13.59
N VAL A 299 10.36 -9.30 12.47
CA VAL A 299 11.33 -8.23 12.21
C VAL A 299 10.66 -6.86 12.14
N LEU A 300 9.46 -6.77 11.57
CA LEU A 300 8.66 -5.53 11.52
C LEU A 300 8.29 -5.04 12.93
N VAL A 301 7.82 -5.94 13.79
CA VAL A 301 7.31 -5.61 15.14
C VAL A 301 8.44 -5.43 16.16
N ARG A 302 9.64 -5.98 15.91
CA ARG A 302 10.76 -5.98 16.85
C ARG A 302 11.16 -4.60 17.41
N PRO A 303 11.29 -3.52 16.61
CA PRO A 303 11.62 -2.21 17.16
C PRO A 303 10.57 -1.70 18.16
N PHE A 304 9.30 -1.92 17.87
CA PHE A 304 8.18 -1.57 18.76
C PHE A 304 8.23 -2.39 20.06
N ARG A 305 8.61 -3.67 19.99
CA ARG A 305 8.81 -4.51 21.20
C ARG A 305 9.91 -3.97 22.09
N MET A 306 11.07 -3.66 21.52
CA MET A 306 12.19 -3.11 22.27
C MET A 306 11.83 -1.80 22.97
N TRP A 307 11.08 -0.94 22.29
CA TRP A 307 10.64 0.32 22.84
C TRP A 307 9.55 0.16 23.91
N ALA A 308 8.60 -0.77 23.72
CA ALA A 308 7.55 -1.08 24.70
C ALA A 308 8.11 -1.56 26.05
N GLU A 309 9.22 -2.30 26.07
CA GLU A 309 9.84 -2.73 27.32
C GLU A 309 10.41 -1.56 28.15
N ARG A 310 10.85 -0.48 27.48
CA ARG A 310 11.57 0.64 28.11
C ARG A 310 10.75 1.92 28.24
N CYS A 311 9.54 1.94 27.71
CA CYS A 311 8.75 3.16 27.60
C CYS A 311 8.29 3.76 28.94
N ASP A 312 8.41 3.02 30.06
CA ASP A 312 8.14 3.49 31.42
C ASP A 312 9.37 4.03 32.16
N ASP A 313 10.58 3.84 31.63
CA ASP A 313 11.81 4.37 32.24
C ASP A 313 11.67 5.90 32.41
N LYS A 314 12.14 6.44 33.53
CA LYS A 314 11.97 7.87 33.92
C LYS A 314 12.47 8.86 32.85
N MET A 315 13.33 8.41 31.95
CA MET A 315 13.80 9.17 30.79
C MET A 315 12.69 9.48 29.78
N PHE A 316 11.68 8.60 29.67
CA PHE A 316 10.57 8.67 28.71
C PHE A 316 9.25 9.10 29.35
N THR A 317 9.06 8.95 30.66
CA THR A 317 7.83 9.33 31.39
C THR A 317 7.90 10.66 32.16
N GLY A 318 9.08 11.32 32.20
CA GLY A 318 9.32 12.54 32.99
C GLY A 318 8.95 13.87 32.31
N SER A 319 8.80 14.93 33.13
CA SER A 319 8.46 16.30 32.67
C SER A 319 9.41 16.81 31.58
N HIS A 320 8.91 17.66 30.66
CA HIS A 320 9.70 18.26 29.58
C HIS A 320 11.02 18.89 30.07
N ARG A 321 11.04 19.42 31.31
CA ARG A 321 12.25 20.01 31.92
C ARG A 321 13.34 18.97 32.21
N PHE A 322 12.96 17.74 32.60
CA PHE A 322 13.90 16.65 32.86
C PHE A 322 14.42 16.05 31.55
N ARG A 323 13.57 15.94 30.53
CA ARG A 323 13.97 15.58 29.16
C ARG A 323 15.01 16.58 28.63
N SER A 324 14.74 17.88 28.74
CA SER A 324 15.70 18.94 28.37
C SER A 324 17.00 18.91 29.19
N PHE A 325 16.93 18.62 30.49
CA PHE A 325 18.11 18.57 31.36
C PHE A 325 19.07 17.42 31.01
N VAL A 326 18.54 16.22 30.75
CA VAL A 326 19.35 15.08 30.27
C VAL A 326 19.89 15.35 28.87
N SER A 327 19.09 15.93 27.97
CA SER A 327 19.57 16.35 26.65
C SER A 327 20.72 17.35 26.75
N ILE A 328 20.67 18.32 27.67
CA ILE A 328 21.74 19.31 27.90
C ILE A 328 23.02 18.65 28.42
N ILE A 329 22.93 17.76 29.41
CA ILE A 329 24.11 17.05 29.95
C ILE A 329 24.74 16.15 28.86
N THR A 330 23.92 15.49 28.05
CA THR A 330 24.39 14.66 26.93
C THR A 330 25.00 15.53 25.82
N LEU A 331 24.47 16.74 25.58
CA LEU A 331 25.04 17.73 24.66
C LEU A 331 26.46 18.12 25.10
N PHE A 332 26.64 18.51 26.37
CA PHE A 332 27.91 19.07 26.84
C PHE A 332 29.06 18.04 26.96
N ILE A 333 28.73 16.77 27.21
CA ILE A 333 29.75 15.71 27.37
C ILE A 333 30.10 15.05 26.02
N TRP A 334 29.17 15.02 25.05
CA TRP A 334 29.29 14.19 23.84
C TRP A 334 29.35 14.96 22.50
N LEU A 335 29.07 16.27 22.49
CA LEU A 335 29.13 17.12 21.28
C LEU A 335 30.46 17.10 20.50
N PRO A 336 31.64 16.97 21.12
CA PRO A 336 32.88 16.96 20.35
C PRO A 336 33.14 15.65 19.59
N ILE A 337 32.44 14.55 19.91
CA ILE A 337 32.86 13.20 19.49
C ILE A 337 31.94 12.60 18.41
N HIS A 338 30.66 12.99 18.30
CA HIS A 338 29.76 12.41 17.30
C HIS A 338 28.82 13.43 16.63
N ASN A 339 29.04 13.57 15.32
CA ASN A 339 28.44 14.45 14.31
C ASN A 339 26.94 14.80 14.44
N ALA A 340 26.60 16.06 14.11
CA ALA A 340 25.33 16.73 14.40
C ALA A 340 24.07 16.25 13.63
N GLN A 341 24.22 15.46 12.55
CA GLN A 341 23.08 15.02 11.73
C GLN A 341 22.48 13.68 12.18
N ALA A 342 23.32 12.74 12.64
CA ALA A 342 22.84 11.45 13.14
C ALA A 342 22.02 11.64 14.42
N ASN A 343 22.46 12.53 15.32
CA ASN A 343 21.81 12.76 16.60
C ASN A 343 20.37 13.28 16.49
N LYS A 344 20.03 14.10 15.50
CA LYS A 344 18.66 14.63 15.38
C LYS A 344 17.63 13.51 15.16
N ARG A 345 17.93 12.57 14.25
CA ARG A 345 17.07 11.40 13.99
C ARG A 345 17.02 10.43 15.17
N LEU A 346 18.14 10.24 15.85
CA LEU A 346 18.21 9.41 17.06
C LEU A 346 17.35 9.99 18.19
N TRP A 347 17.39 11.31 18.41
CA TRP A 347 16.53 11.98 19.38
C TRP A 347 15.05 11.94 18.96
N GLU A 348 14.74 12.04 17.67
CA GLU A 348 13.38 11.87 17.15
C GLU A 348 12.84 10.46 17.45
N ILE A 349 13.65 9.40 17.31
CA ILE A 349 13.24 8.03 17.67
C ILE A 349 13.04 7.85 19.18
N VAL A 350 13.92 8.46 19.99
CA VAL A 350 13.82 8.42 21.46
C VAL A 350 12.56 9.16 21.95
N LEU A 351 12.22 10.29 21.34
CA LEU A 351 11.11 11.15 21.77
C LEU A 351 9.76 10.74 21.18
N ASN A 352 9.75 10.31 19.92
CA ASN A 352 8.53 10.05 19.14
C ASN A 352 8.31 8.55 18.87
N GLY A 353 9.21 7.67 19.33
CA GLY A 353 9.17 6.23 19.07
C GLY A 353 9.69 5.84 17.68
N PRO A 354 9.69 4.54 17.33
CA PRO A 354 10.19 4.05 16.04
C PRO A 354 9.34 4.55 14.86
N SER A 355 9.97 5.20 13.87
CA SER A 355 9.36 5.67 12.62
C SER A 355 9.59 4.68 11.45
N ASP A 356 9.02 4.96 10.26
CA ASP A 356 9.12 4.09 9.07
C ASP A 356 10.55 3.88 8.51
N GLY A 357 11.57 4.44 9.16
CA GLY A 357 12.99 4.15 8.91
C GLY A 357 13.49 2.94 9.70
N GLN A 358 13.16 1.73 9.24
CA GLN A 358 13.54 0.47 9.88
C GLN A 358 15.05 0.32 10.12
N LEU A 359 15.90 0.81 9.21
CA LEU A 359 17.35 0.56 9.18
C LEU A 359 18.17 1.34 10.23
N GLU A 360 17.70 2.51 10.68
CA GLU A 360 18.51 3.39 11.56
C GLU A 360 18.48 2.93 13.03
N PHE A 361 17.35 2.36 13.48
CA PHE A 361 17.27 1.72 14.79
C PHE A 361 18.04 0.39 14.86
N TYR A 362 18.12 -0.36 13.75
CA TYR A 362 18.99 -1.53 13.67
C TYR A 362 20.47 -1.16 13.79
N ALA A 363 20.90 -0.08 13.10
CA ALA A 363 22.24 0.45 13.23
C ALA A 363 22.58 0.87 14.68
N LEU A 364 21.63 1.41 15.46
CA LEU A 364 21.78 1.61 16.91
C LEU A 364 21.98 0.28 17.66
N SER A 365 21.11 -0.71 17.44
CA SER A 365 21.13 -1.97 18.21
C SER A 365 22.34 -2.87 17.91
N GLU A 366 22.98 -2.70 16.74
CA GLU A 366 24.20 -3.40 16.33
C GLU A 366 25.49 -2.63 16.68
N MET A 367 25.40 -1.36 17.11
CA MET A 367 26.56 -0.61 17.57
C MET A 367 27.13 -1.21 18.86
N LYS A 368 28.42 -1.56 18.85
CA LYS A 368 29.13 -2.22 19.95
C LYS A 368 28.94 -1.52 21.31
N TYR A 369 28.88 -0.19 21.35
CA TYR A 369 28.67 0.55 22.60
C TYR A 369 27.24 0.37 23.16
N ILE A 370 26.23 0.26 22.29
CA ILE A 370 24.86 -0.04 22.69
C ILE A 370 24.77 -1.49 23.11
N GLN A 371 25.47 -2.41 22.44
CA GLN A 371 25.62 -3.78 22.91
C GLN A 371 26.28 -3.86 24.29
N ASP A 372 27.26 -3.02 24.61
CA ASP A 372 27.90 -3.01 25.94
C ASP A 372 26.97 -2.40 27.02
N VAL A 373 26.22 -1.34 26.68
CA VAL A 373 25.15 -0.79 27.55
C VAL A 373 23.99 -1.79 27.69
N HIS A 374 23.67 -2.54 26.65
CA HIS A 374 22.62 -3.56 26.59
C HIS A 374 23.07 -4.89 27.23
N ALA A 375 24.37 -5.21 27.25
CA ALA A 375 24.91 -6.38 27.92
C ALA A 375 24.78 -6.25 29.45
N GLY A 376 24.81 -5.03 29.97
CA GLY A 376 24.47 -4.71 31.35
C GLY A 376 22.95 -4.64 31.63
N ILE A 377 22.10 -4.63 30.59
CA ILE A 377 20.65 -4.50 30.73
C ILE A 377 19.94 -5.66 30.02
N LYS A 378 19.59 -6.67 30.81
CA LYS A 378 18.88 -7.87 30.36
C LYS A 378 17.52 -7.50 29.76
N PHE A 379 17.37 -7.63 28.45
CA PHE A 379 16.07 -7.56 27.80
C PHE A 379 15.35 -8.89 28.00
N MET A 380 14.17 -8.85 28.61
CA MET A 380 13.44 -10.07 28.94
C MET A 380 13.11 -10.90 27.70
N TRP A 381 12.88 -10.30 26.52
CA TRP A 381 12.67 -11.07 25.29
C TRP A 381 13.91 -11.78 24.72
N LEU A 382 15.13 -11.32 25.07
CA LEU A 382 16.40 -11.96 24.68
C LEU A 382 16.72 -13.14 25.61
N GLU A 383 16.42 -13.02 26.91
CA GLU A 383 16.60 -14.11 27.89
C GLU A 383 15.46 -15.13 27.84
N ASN A 384 14.23 -14.67 27.62
CA ASN A 384 13.04 -15.49 27.47
C ASN A 384 12.48 -15.30 26.06
N ARG A 385 13.00 -16.06 25.08
CA ARG A 385 12.28 -16.34 23.82
C ARG A 385 10.85 -16.90 24.06
N ILE A 386 10.55 -17.28 25.30
CA ILE A 386 9.35 -17.98 25.77
C ILE A 386 8.35 -17.03 26.45
N SER A 387 8.76 -15.86 26.96
CA SER A 387 7.82 -14.94 27.62
C SER A 387 7.13 -14.06 26.58
N TRP A 388 6.06 -14.66 26.06
CA TRP A 388 4.93 -14.14 25.30
C TRP A 388 5.01 -14.13 23.76
N PRO A 389 3.88 -14.55 23.12
CA PRO A 389 2.56 -14.23 23.65
C PRO A 389 1.62 -15.42 23.92
N GLN A 390 1.18 -15.52 25.19
CA GLN A 390 -0.21 -15.94 25.44
C GLN A 390 -1.13 -14.86 24.81
N LYS A 391 -2.44 -15.00 24.89
CA LYS A 391 -3.36 -14.07 24.21
C LYS A 391 -3.44 -12.73 24.97
N PRO A 392 -3.26 -11.55 24.32
CA PRO A 392 -3.21 -10.25 25.02
C PRO A 392 -4.45 -10.04 25.89
N ILE A 393 -4.23 -9.76 27.18
CA ILE A 393 -5.30 -9.62 28.19
C ILE A 393 -5.95 -8.24 28.05
N GLY A 394 -7.29 -8.21 27.98
CA GLY A 394 -8.08 -6.98 27.94
C GLY A 394 -8.43 -6.46 26.55
N VAL A 395 -8.16 -7.22 25.50
CA VAL A 395 -8.86 -7.10 24.22
C VAL A 395 -9.98 -8.14 24.27
N ASP A 396 -11.18 -7.71 24.66
CA ASP A 396 -12.34 -8.59 24.74
C ASP A 396 -12.60 -9.20 23.36
N LEU A 397 -12.85 -10.50 23.30
CA LEU A 397 -13.22 -11.23 22.08
C LEU A 397 -14.57 -11.86 22.33
N ASN A 398 -15.62 -11.06 22.22
CA ASN A 398 -16.99 -11.53 22.41
C ASN A 398 -17.71 -11.67 21.07
#